data_AF-K2RMW5-F1
#
_entry.id   AF-K2RMW5-F1
#
_cell.length_a   1.000
_cell.length_b   1.000
_cell.length_c   1.000
_cell.angle_alpha   90.00
_cell.angle_beta   90.00
_cell.angle_gamma   90.00
#
_symmetry.space_group_name_H-M   'P 1'
#
loop_
_entity.id
_entity.type
_entity.pdbx_description
1 polymer ?
#
loop_
_entity_poly.entity_id
_entity_poly.type
_entity_poly.pdbx_seq_one_letter_code
_entity_poly.pdbx_strand_id
1 'polypeptide(L)'
;MRRPPTSYIPTDPATGAPSAPPMTIPHSLPHLSGFNHFALEAGHGALVDWYNVQFYNGWGDARDTRLWEAIVSAGWPPGKVVLGVLTNAGNGGSGYVECRVLEDVLRVCRARYPGPAGGGPPGLRCFGGVMGWEYFNAGARDGEGGADAPHESRPWEWARRVGRVVRSALPPTGDVDAGRGVERSQPGAQMPVLPETQVPWPQEVEKLVELGFGRQRAVAALNATNGNVEMAAGLLFEQ
;
A
#
# COMPACT_ATOMS: atom_id res chain seq x y z
N MET A 1 -17.22 13.08 27.74
CA MET A 1 -17.11 12.62 26.33
C MET A 1 -17.04 11.09 26.33
N ARG A 2 -17.96 10.40 25.66
CA ARG A 2 -17.85 8.94 25.45
C ARG A 2 -16.78 8.71 24.37
N ARG A 3 -15.87 7.77 24.61
CA ARG A 3 -14.93 7.32 23.56
C ARG A 3 -15.74 6.73 22.40
N PRO A 4 -15.33 6.94 21.14
CA PRO A 4 -15.97 6.30 20.00
C PRO A 4 -15.90 4.76 20.14
N PRO A 5 -16.88 4.03 19.60
CA PRO A 5 -16.91 2.58 19.65
C PRO A 5 -15.67 1.97 19.00
N THR A 6 -15.15 0.89 19.60
CA THR A 6 -13.97 0.15 19.12
C THR A 6 -14.30 -0.83 18.00
N SER A 7 -15.58 -0.94 17.63
CA SER A 7 -16.06 -1.77 16.53
C SER A 7 -16.80 -0.91 15.51
N TYR A 8 -16.48 -1.15 14.23
CA TYR A 8 -17.16 -0.55 13.09
C TYR A 8 -17.63 -1.68 12.17
N ILE A 9 -18.87 -1.59 11.69
CA ILE A 9 -19.46 -2.52 10.72
C ILE A 9 -19.57 -1.75 9.40
N PRO A 10 -18.77 -2.09 8.38
CA PRO A 10 -18.88 -1.47 7.08
C PRO A 10 -20.25 -1.70 6.44
N THR A 11 -20.73 -0.69 5.74
CA THR A 11 -21.94 -0.78 4.90
C THR A 11 -21.54 -0.85 3.43
N ASP A 12 -22.24 -1.68 2.67
CA ASP A 12 -22.10 -1.74 1.22
C ASP A 12 -22.41 -0.36 0.59
N PRO A 13 -21.47 0.25 -0.15
CA PRO A 13 -21.65 1.58 -0.74
C PRO A 13 -22.63 1.62 -1.92
N ALA A 14 -23.17 0.49 -2.39
CA ALA A 14 -24.24 0.41 -3.39
C ALA A 14 -25.63 0.26 -2.75
N THR A 15 -25.74 -0.37 -1.58
CA THR A 15 -27.04 -0.76 -1.00
C THR A 15 -27.31 -0.15 0.38
N GLY A 16 -26.30 0.38 1.07
CA GLY A 16 -26.40 0.85 2.46
C GLY A 16 -26.61 -0.27 3.48
N ALA A 17 -26.62 -1.53 3.05
CA ALA A 17 -26.81 -2.68 3.91
C ALA A 17 -25.49 -3.08 4.61
N PRO A 18 -25.53 -3.69 5.79
CA PRO A 18 -24.36 -4.28 6.43
C PRO A 18 -23.72 -5.33 5.50
N SER A 19 -22.45 -5.18 5.15
CA SER A 19 -21.75 -6.12 4.27
C SER A 19 -21.03 -7.20 5.09
N ALA A 20 -21.54 -8.45 5.05
CA ALA A 20 -20.93 -9.67 5.61
C ALA A 20 -20.59 -9.58 7.14
N PRO A 21 -20.26 -10.70 7.84
CA PRO A 21 -19.98 -10.62 9.27
C PRO A 21 -18.80 -9.66 9.48
N PRO A 22 -18.77 -8.92 10.61
CA PRO A 22 -17.70 -7.97 10.86
C PRO A 22 -16.38 -8.74 10.76
N MET A 23 -15.57 -8.44 9.73
CA MET A 23 -14.14 -8.42 9.95
C MET A 23 -13.92 -7.24 10.87
N THR A 24 -14.20 -7.52 12.14
CA THR A 24 -13.84 -6.71 13.25
C THR A 24 -12.32 -6.50 13.13
N ILE A 25 -11.95 -5.31 12.65
CA ILE A 25 -10.68 -4.66 12.95
C ILE A 25 -10.78 -3.89 14.30
N PRO A 26 -11.17 -4.50 15.43
CA PRO A 26 -10.63 -4.13 16.72
C PRO A 26 -9.26 -4.76 16.99
N HIS A 27 -8.66 -5.58 16.10
CA HIS A 27 -7.31 -6.11 16.32
C HIS A 27 -6.41 -6.36 15.08
N SER A 28 -6.83 -6.03 13.85
CA SER A 28 -6.08 -6.51 12.68
C SER A 28 -5.06 -5.50 12.15
N LEU A 29 -3.81 -5.93 12.28
CA LEU A 29 -2.52 -5.29 11.98
C LEU A 29 -2.05 -4.30 13.06
N PRO A 30 -0.84 -4.48 13.62
CA PRO A 30 -0.17 -3.43 14.37
C PRO A 30 -0.14 -2.13 13.54
N HIS A 31 -0.25 -0.97 14.19
CA HIS A 31 -0.19 0.31 13.50
C HIS A 31 0.54 1.33 14.38
N LEU A 32 1.15 2.34 13.73
CA LEU A 32 2.05 3.27 14.40
C LEU A 32 1.33 4.40 15.14
N SER A 33 0.07 4.67 14.81
CA SER A 33 -0.60 5.92 15.20
C SER A 33 -1.27 5.92 16.58
N GLY A 34 -1.36 4.78 17.28
CA GLY A 34 -2.03 4.65 18.58
C GLY A 34 -3.56 4.82 18.59
N PHE A 35 -4.16 5.53 17.62
CA PHE A 35 -5.61 5.62 17.41
C PHE A 35 -6.09 4.74 16.24
N ASN A 36 -7.38 4.39 16.24
CA ASN A 36 -7.99 3.56 15.19
C ASN A 36 -8.43 4.42 13.98
N HIS A 37 -7.90 4.13 12.79
CA HIS A 37 -8.20 4.87 11.56
C HIS A 37 -9.65 4.67 11.07
N PHE A 38 -10.28 3.51 11.31
CA PHE A 38 -11.71 3.32 11.00
C PHE A 38 -12.59 4.21 11.86
N ALA A 39 -12.25 4.35 13.15
CA ALA A 39 -12.97 5.26 14.03
C ALA A 39 -12.77 6.73 13.61
N LEU A 40 -11.58 7.08 13.10
CA LEU A 40 -11.31 8.40 12.53
C LEU A 40 -12.18 8.65 11.28
N GLU A 41 -12.20 7.73 10.30
CA GLU A 41 -13.00 7.90 9.08
C GLU A 41 -14.50 7.94 9.39
N ALA A 42 -14.99 7.06 10.26
CA ALA A 42 -16.39 7.04 10.65
C ALA A 42 -16.83 8.31 11.40
N GLY A 43 -15.95 8.90 12.23
CA GLY A 43 -16.28 10.08 13.04
C GLY A 43 -15.99 11.41 12.37
N HIS A 44 -14.92 11.50 11.57
CA HIS A 44 -14.37 12.75 11.05
C HIS A 44 -13.91 12.64 9.59
N GLY A 45 -14.29 11.58 8.86
CA GLY A 45 -13.85 11.37 7.49
C GLY A 45 -14.21 12.52 6.54
N ALA A 46 -15.28 13.26 6.79
CA ALA A 46 -15.62 14.44 6.01
C ALA A 46 -14.58 15.58 6.09
N LEU A 47 -13.69 15.56 7.08
CA LEU A 47 -12.58 16.51 7.26
C LEU A 47 -11.25 16.00 6.69
N VAL A 48 -11.22 14.76 6.17
CA VAL A 48 -10.01 14.12 5.66
C VAL A 48 -10.16 13.88 4.18
N ASP A 49 -9.36 14.59 3.38
CA ASP A 49 -9.40 14.48 1.92
C ASP A 49 -8.87 13.11 1.44
N TRP A 50 -7.77 12.63 2.01
CA TRP A 50 -7.21 11.30 1.72
C TRP A 50 -6.21 10.83 2.79
N TYR A 51 -5.74 9.58 2.63
CA TYR A 51 -4.74 8.91 3.44
C TYR A 51 -3.56 8.48 2.56
N ASN A 52 -2.34 8.89 2.92
CA ASN A 52 -1.11 8.36 2.33
C ASN A 52 -0.79 7.01 2.99
N VAL A 53 -1.33 5.93 2.44
CA VAL A 53 -1.21 4.59 3.03
C VAL A 53 0.15 3.99 2.64
N GLN A 54 0.91 3.51 3.62
CA GLN A 54 2.27 2.98 3.39
C GLN A 54 2.21 1.51 2.97
N PHE A 55 2.58 1.21 1.72
CA PHE A 55 2.69 -0.14 1.18
C PHE A 55 4.14 -0.64 1.18
N TYR A 56 4.88 -0.32 2.24
CA TYR A 56 6.29 -0.64 2.42
C TYR A 56 6.62 -0.85 3.90
N ASN A 57 7.88 -1.15 4.23
CA ASN A 57 8.36 -1.41 5.59
C ASN A 57 7.58 -2.52 6.34
N GLY A 58 7.08 -3.52 5.62
CA GLY A 58 6.31 -4.62 6.21
C GLY A 58 4.83 -4.33 6.46
N TRP A 59 4.37 -3.11 6.18
CA TRP A 59 2.97 -2.69 6.35
C TRP A 59 2.10 -2.98 5.13
N GLY A 60 2.73 -3.27 3.99
CA GLY A 60 2.07 -3.66 2.76
C GLY A 60 3.07 -3.99 1.66
N ASP A 61 2.56 -4.41 0.51
CA ASP A 61 3.34 -4.67 -0.69
C ASP A 61 2.67 -3.96 -1.87
N ALA A 62 3.39 -3.08 -2.55
CA ALA A 62 2.91 -2.30 -3.69
C ALA A 62 3.15 -2.97 -5.05
N ARG A 63 3.67 -4.21 -5.09
CA ARG A 63 3.88 -4.97 -6.35
C ARG A 63 2.61 -5.62 -6.89
N ASP A 64 1.54 -5.59 -6.11
CA ASP A 64 0.26 -6.25 -6.39
C ASP A 64 -0.89 -5.35 -5.92
N THR A 65 -2.05 -5.42 -6.59
CA THR A 65 -3.24 -4.66 -6.22
C THR A 65 -4.02 -5.26 -5.06
N ARG A 66 -3.81 -6.54 -4.70
CA ARG A 66 -4.61 -7.28 -3.70
C ARG A 66 -4.78 -6.57 -2.37
N LEU A 67 -3.71 -6.01 -1.79
CA LEU A 67 -3.82 -5.30 -0.51
C LEU A 67 -4.62 -4.00 -0.65
N TRP A 68 -4.38 -3.25 -1.72
CA TRP A 68 -5.12 -2.01 -1.97
C TRP A 68 -6.61 -2.33 -2.18
N GLU A 69 -6.92 -3.40 -2.91
CA GLU A 69 -8.28 -3.90 -3.13
C GLU A 69 -8.93 -4.43 -1.85
N ALA A 70 -8.16 -5.08 -0.96
CA ALA A 70 -8.62 -5.51 0.35
C ALA A 70 -9.04 -4.31 1.20
N ILE A 71 -8.26 -3.22 1.19
CA ILE A 71 -8.57 -1.98 1.90
C ILE A 71 -9.88 -1.38 1.38
N VAL A 72 -10.05 -1.28 0.07
CA VAL A 72 -11.31 -0.79 -0.52
C VAL A 72 -12.49 -1.71 -0.19
N SER A 73 -12.29 -3.03 -0.26
CA SER A 73 -13.32 -4.02 0.06
C SER A 73 -13.71 -4.00 1.55
N ALA A 74 -12.83 -3.52 2.42
CA ALA A 74 -13.10 -3.28 3.83
C ALA A 74 -13.91 -1.99 4.10
N GLY A 75 -14.32 -1.27 3.05
CA GLY A 75 -15.21 -0.11 3.14
C GLY A 75 -14.52 1.25 3.04
N TRP A 76 -13.21 1.30 2.75
CA TRP A 76 -12.51 2.56 2.53
C TRP A 76 -12.86 3.16 1.16
N PRO A 77 -13.19 4.47 1.06
CA PRO A 77 -13.43 5.09 -0.23
C PRO A 77 -12.17 5.05 -1.12
N PRO A 78 -12.20 4.44 -2.31
CA PRO A 78 -11.07 4.40 -3.25
C PRO A 78 -10.34 5.73 -3.45
N GLY A 79 -11.11 6.83 -3.54
CA GLY A 79 -10.57 8.16 -3.80
C GLY A 79 -9.74 8.72 -2.64
N LYS A 80 -9.88 8.15 -1.45
CA LYS A 80 -9.13 8.51 -0.25
C LYS A 80 -7.91 7.62 0.01
N VAL A 81 -7.74 6.52 -0.73
CA VAL A 81 -6.65 5.57 -0.51
C VAL A 81 -5.53 5.85 -1.51
N VAL A 82 -4.57 6.69 -1.12
CA VAL A 82 -3.37 6.97 -1.92
C VAL A 82 -2.34 5.87 -1.69
N LEU A 83 -1.87 5.26 -2.78
CA LEU A 83 -0.83 4.23 -2.76
C LEU A 83 0.53 4.87 -2.43
N GLY A 84 0.98 4.77 -1.18
CA GLY A 84 2.29 5.26 -0.74
C GLY A 84 3.39 4.23 -0.98
N VAL A 85 4.44 4.63 -1.70
CA VAL A 85 5.54 3.75 -2.12
C VAL A 85 6.91 4.36 -1.82
N LEU A 86 7.94 3.51 -1.74
CA LEU A 86 9.33 3.98 -1.71
C LEU A 86 9.79 4.36 -3.11
N THR A 87 10.37 5.54 -3.27
CA THR A 87 10.95 6.02 -4.55
C THR A 87 12.39 5.52 -4.78
N ASN A 88 12.99 4.96 -3.73
CA ASN A 88 14.33 4.39 -3.73
C ASN A 88 14.37 3.28 -2.66
N ALA A 89 15.06 2.17 -2.95
CA ALA A 89 15.24 1.08 -1.99
C ALA A 89 15.90 1.49 -0.67
N GLY A 90 16.70 2.56 -0.67
CA GLY A 90 17.34 3.09 0.54
C GLY A 90 16.43 3.94 1.44
N ASN A 91 15.20 4.26 1.02
CA ASN A 91 14.31 5.17 1.77
C ASN A 91 13.47 4.45 2.85
N GLY A 92 13.60 3.13 2.95
CA GLY A 92 12.89 2.32 3.93
C GLY A 92 13.63 1.02 4.22
N GLY A 93 13.17 0.29 5.23
CA GLY A 93 13.73 -1.00 5.61
C GLY A 93 13.36 -2.13 4.64
N SER A 94 12.16 -2.06 4.02
CA SER A 94 11.71 -3.08 3.07
C SER A 94 10.57 -2.60 2.16
N GLY A 95 10.21 -3.40 1.14
CA GLY A 95 9.03 -3.17 0.30
C GLY A 95 9.21 -2.16 -0.83
N TYR A 96 10.45 -1.91 -1.27
CA TYR A 96 10.68 -1.15 -2.50
C TYR A 96 10.19 -1.92 -3.74
N VAL A 97 9.57 -1.19 -4.67
CA VAL A 97 9.00 -1.74 -5.91
C VAL A 97 9.62 -1.03 -7.10
N GLU A 98 10.15 -1.81 -8.04
CA GLU A 98 10.68 -1.27 -9.28
C GLU A 98 9.62 -0.51 -10.07
N CYS A 99 10.01 0.62 -10.67
CA CYS A 99 9.06 1.48 -11.37
C CYS A 99 8.22 0.76 -12.43
N ARG A 100 8.78 -0.20 -13.18
CA ARG A 100 8.02 -0.95 -14.21
C ARG A 100 6.84 -1.71 -13.59
N VAL A 101 7.07 -2.40 -12.48
CA VAL A 101 6.02 -3.14 -11.75
C VAL A 101 5.00 -2.17 -11.17
N LEU A 102 5.47 -1.07 -10.57
CA LEU A 102 4.59 -0.02 -10.04
C LEU A 102 3.68 0.55 -11.13
N GLU A 103 4.19 0.82 -12.33
CA GLU A 103 3.39 1.30 -13.44
C GLU A 103 2.25 0.34 -13.80
N ASP A 104 2.51 -0.97 -13.82
CA ASP A 104 1.49 -1.98 -14.11
C ASP A 104 0.40 -2.02 -13.03
N VAL A 105 0.80 -2.01 -11.76
CA VAL A 105 -0.12 -1.92 -10.61
C VAL A 105 -1.01 -0.67 -10.71
N LEU A 106 -0.42 0.49 -11.03
CA LEU A 106 -1.16 1.74 -11.18
C LEU A 106 -2.15 1.68 -12.36
N ARG A 107 -1.78 1.05 -13.49
CA ARG A 107 -2.71 0.86 -14.62
C ARG A 107 -3.91 0.01 -14.21
N VAL A 108 -3.68 -1.09 -13.49
CA VAL A 108 -4.75 -1.98 -13.02
C VAL A 108 -5.68 -1.27 -12.03
N CYS A 109 -5.13 -0.59 -11.02
CA CYS A 109 -5.93 0.18 -10.06
C CYS A 109 -6.79 1.26 -10.75
N ARG A 110 -6.20 2.01 -11.69
CA ARG A 110 -6.94 3.03 -12.46
C ARG A 110 -8.02 2.42 -13.35
N ALA A 111 -7.76 1.28 -13.99
CA ALA A 111 -8.75 0.59 -14.83
C ALA A 111 -9.94 0.08 -14.03
N ARG A 112 -9.69 -0.39 -12.81
CA ARG A 112 -10.74 -0.90 -11.91
C ARG A 112 -11.53 0.21 -11.22
N TYR A 113 -10.89 1.33 -10.92
CA TYR A 113 -11.49 2.51 -10.28
C TYR A 113 -11.29 3.77 -11.15
N PRO A 114 -11.97 3.86 -12.30
CA PRO A 114 -11.72 4.90 -13.28
C PRO A 114 -12.08 6.29 -12.75
N GLY A 115 -11.27 7.27 -13.15
CA GLY A 115 -11.55 8.69 -12.95
C GLY A 115 -12.65 9.21 -13.89
N PRO A 116 -13.18 10.42 -13.65
CA PRO A 116 -14.17 11.03 -14.53
C PRO A 116 -13.61 11.28 -15.94
N ALA A 117 -14.43 11.01 -16.96
CA ALA A 117 -14.13 11.34 -18.34
C ALA A 117 -13.94 12.86 -18.48
N GLY A 118 -12.72 13.31 -18.80
CA GLY A 118 -12.37 14.73 -18.95
C GLY A 118 -11.34 15.28 -17.96
N GLY A 119 -10.77 14.45 -17.06
CA GLY A 119 -9.60 14.85 -16.25
C GLY A 119 -9.92 15.73 -15.03
N GLY A 120 -11.15 15.71 -14.55
CA GLY A 120 -11.52 16.32 -13.26
C GLY A 120 -10.90 15.58 -12.05
N PRO A 121 -10.97 16.17 -10.84
CA PRO A 121 -10.45 15.53 -9.64
C PRO A 121 -11.13 14.16 -9.42
N PRO A 122 -10.38 13.15 -8.94
CA PRO A 122 -10.95 11.84 -8.67
C PRO A 122 -12.06 11.96 -7.61
N GLY A 123 -13.23 11.39 -7.91
CA GLY A 123 -14.29 11.25 -6.92
C GLY A 123 -13.97 10.14 -5.92
N LEU A 124 -14.79 10.01 -4.86
CA LEU A 124 -14.60 9.00 -3.81
C LEU A 124 -14.58 7.55 -4.30
N ARG A 125 -15.09 7.28 -5.52
CA ARG A 125 -15.12 5.95 -6.15
C ARG A 125 -13.98 5.71 -7.15
N CYS A 126 -13.11 6.69 -7.37
CA CYS A 126 -12.00 6.62 -8.31
C CYS A 126 -10.70 6.24 -7.57
N PHE A 127 -9.68 5.77 -8.29
CA PHE A 127 -8.36 5.55 -7.70
C PHE A 127 -7.80 6.87 -7.12
N GLY A 128 -7.43 6.86 -5.83
CA GLY A 128 -7.00 8.06 -5.09
C GLY A 128 -5.63 8.62 -5.51
N GLY A 129 -4.78 7.81 -6.14
CA GLY A 129 -3.48 8.24 -6.65
C GLY A 129 -2.31 7.55 -5.97
N VAL A 130 -1.12 8.16 -6.10
CA VAL A 130 0.15 7.62 -5.63
C VAL A 130 0.98 8.71 -4.96
N MET A 131 1.67 8.34 -3.88
CA MET A 131 2.61 9.19 -3.15
C MET A 131 3.96 8.48 -3.10
N GLY A 132 5.04 9.23 -3.28
CA GLY A 132 6.41 8.71 -3.24
C GLY A 132 7.19 9.20 -2.02
N TRP A 133 7.72 8.27 -1.24
CA TRP A 133 8.67 8.52 -0.16
C TRP A 133 10.11 8.19 -0.64
N GLU A 134 10.98 9.15 -0.94
CA GLU A 134 10.87 10.61 -0.88
C GLU A 134 11.49 11.23 -2.15
N TYR A 135 11.53 12.57 -2.25
CA TYR A 135 11.90 13.23 -3.50
C TYR A 135 13.40 13.10 -3.85
N PHE A 136 14.32 13.53 -2.98
CA PHE A 136 15.67 13.94 -3.40
C PHE A 136 16.53 12.86 -4.09
N ASN A 137 16.27 11.58 -3.83
CA ASN A 137 16.98 10.43 -4.40
C ASN A 137 16.06 9.48 -5.19
N ALA A 138 14.85 9.94 -5.54
CA ALA A 138 13.88 9.16 -6.30
C ALA A 138 14.46 8.64 -7.61
N GLY A 139 14.24 7.37 -7.92
CA GLY A 139 14.64 6.77 -9.19
C GLY A 139 16.12 6.38 -9.30
N ALA A 140 16.96 6.71 -8.31
CA ALA A 140 18.42 6.53 -8.42
C ALA A 140 18.87 5.05 -8.42
N ARG A 141 17.95 4.09 -8.21
CA ARG A 141 18.24 2.65 -8.24
C ARG A 141 17.28 1.84 -9.11
N ASP A 142 16.59 2.48 -10.05
CA ASP A 142 15.55 1.83 -10.88
C ASP A 142 16.12 0.99 -12.04
N GLY A 143 17.44 0.74 -12.05
CA GLY A 143 18.11 -0.11 -13.04
C GLY A 143 18.19 0.45 -14.47
N GLU A 144 17.63 1.64 -14.74
CA GLU A 144 17.66 2.28 -16.07
C GLU A 144 18.82 3.30 -16.23
N GLY A 145 19.60 3.53 -15.18
CA GLY A 145 20.92 4.16 -15.25
C GLY A 145 21.98 3.11 -14.95
N GLY A 146 22.91 2.88 -15.88
CA GLY A 146 24.08 2.04 -15.61
C GLY A 146 24.84 2.52 -14.38
N ALA A 147 25.65 1.64 -13.78
CA ALA A 147 26.43 1.90 -12.57
C ALA A 147 27.33 3.15 -12.62
N ASP A 148 27.56 3.69 -13.83
CA ASP A 148 28.44 4.83 -14.13
C ASP A 148 27.70 6.11 -14.58
N ALA A 149 26.37 6.20 -14.46
CA ALA A 149 25.67 7.43 -14.79
C ALA A 149 26.06 8.54 -13.79
N PRO A 150 26.62 9.69 -14.25
CA PRO A 150 27.03 10.76 -13.35
C PRO A 150 25.83 11.25 -12.53
N HIS A 151 26.07 11.44 -11.25
CA HIS A 151 25.11 11.79 -10.20
C HIS A 151 24.54 13.22 -10.34
N GLU A 152 24.11 13.62 -11.54
CA GLU A 152 23.01 14.57 -11.62
C GLU A 152 21.76 13.80 -11.22
N SER A 153 21.45 13.78 -9.93
CA SER A 153 20.19 13.22 -9.46
C SER A 153 19.07 13.94 -10.20
N ARG A 154 18.28 13.18 -10.98
CA ARG A 154 17.08 13.67 -11.66
C ARG A 154 15.82 13.15 -10.96
N PRO A 155 15.60 13.47 -9.68
CA PRO A 155 14.49 12.90 -8.91
C PRO A 155 13.12 13.20 -9.51
N TRP A 156 12.99 14.30 -10.27
CA TRP A 156 11.78 14.64 -11.02
C TRP A 156 11.43 13.62 -12.12
N GLU A 157 12.38 12.80 -12.60
CA GLU A 157 12.11 11.78 -13.60
C GLU A 157 11.21 10.67 -13.07
N TRP A 158 11.33 10.31 -11.78
CA TRP A 158 10.41 9.39 -11.11
C TRP A 158 8.97 9.94 -11.15
N ALA A 159 8.79 11.19 -10.74
CA ALA A 159 7.48 11.84 -10.75
C ALA A 159 6.94 12.03 -12.17
N ARG A 160 7.80 12.28 -13.16
CA ARG A 160 7.42 12.33 -14.58
C ARG A 160 6.95 10.96 -15.07
N ARG A 161 7.66 9.88 -14.73
CA ARG A 161 7.38 8.50 -15.12
C ARG A 161 6.04 8.05 -14.55
N VAL A 162 5.90 8.11 -13.23
CA VAL A 162 4.68 7.75 -12.51
C VAL A 162 3.51 8.67 -12.91
N GLY A 163 3.77 9.96 -13.04
CA GLY A 163 2.78 10.95 -13.44
C GLY A 163 2.20 10.70 -14.85
N ARG A 164 3.00 10.17 -15.80
CA ARG A 164 2.46 9.73 -17.10
C ARG A 164 1.44 8.61 -16.92
N VAL A 165 1.71 7.63 -16.06
CA VAL A 165 0.78 6.53 -15.84
C VAL A 165 -0.49 6.99 -15.13
N VAL A 166 -0.40 7.92 -14.18
CA VAL A 166 -1.57 8.41 -13.44
C VAL A 166 -2.44 9.37 -14.28
N ARG A 167 -1.83 10.15 -15.19
CA ARG A 167 -2.55 11.18 -15.96
C ARG A 167 -2.98 10.75 -17.36
N SER A 168 -2.35 9.75 -17.97
CA SER A 168 -2.73 9.30 -19.31
C SER A 168 -4.13 8.68 -19.32
N ALA A 169 -4.90 8.92 -20.38
CA ALA A 169 -6.13 8.18 -20.61
C ALA A 169 -5.83 6.66 -20.58
N LEU A 170 -6.69 5.91 -19.91
CA LEU A 170 -6.60 4.45 -20.00
C LEU A 170 -7.04 4.04 -21.41
N PRO A 171 -6.42 3.01 -22.01
CA PRO A 171 -6.95 2.45 -23.24
C PRO A 171 -8.39 1.95 -23.00
N PRO A 172 -9.25 1.91 -24.03
CA PRO A 172 -10.60 1.38 -23.93
C PRO A 172 -10.59 0.02 -23.24
N THR A 173 -11.56 -0.21 -22.35
CA THR A 173 -11.68 -1.43 -21.54
C THR A 173 -11.63 -2.67 -22.41
N GLY A 174 -10.47 -3.32 -22.49
CA GLY A 174 -10.19 -4.43 -23.39
C GLY A 174 -8.70 -4.73 -23.48
N ASP A 175 -7.86 -3.69 -23.58
CA ASP A 175 -6.44 -3.82 -23.96
C ASP A 175 -5.41 -3.55 -22.84
N VAL A 176 -5.82 -3.45 -21.57
CA VAL A 176 -4.83 -3.47 -20.48
C VAL A 176 -4.33 -4.90 -20.29
N ASP A 177 -3.29 -5.23 -21.06
CA ASP A 177 -2.40 -6.36 -20.84
C ASP A 177 -1.73 -6.10 -19.49
N ALA A 178 -2.22 -6.77 -18.44
CA ALA A 178 -1.55 -6.72 -17.16
C ALA A 178 -0.26 -7.50 -17.36
N GLY A 179 0.84 -6.79 -17.59
CA GLY A 179 2.16 -7.36 -17.79
C GLY A 179 2.44 -8.49 -16.79
N ARG A 180 3.24 -9.47 -17.23
CA ARG A 180 3.55 -10.71 -16.51
C ARG A 180 3.58 -10.51 -14.98
N GLY A 181 2.57 -11.02 -14.28
CA GLY A 181 2.58 -11.14 -12.81
C GLY A 181 1.48 -10.39 -12.05
N VAL A 182 0.67 -9.53 -12.70
CA VAL A 182 -0.49 -8.90 -12.04
C VAL A 182 -1.78 -9.51 -12.59
N GLU A 183 -2.16 -10.69 -12.11
CA GLU A 183 -3.39 -11.34 -12.55
C GLU A 183 -4.63 -10.49 -12.19
N ARG A 184 -5.54 -10.29 -13.17
CA ARG A 184 -6.85 -9.69 -12.91
C ARG A 184 -7.62 -10.61 -11.95
N SER A 185 -7.74 -10.19 -10.69
CA SER A 185 -8.54 -10.93 -9.70
C SER A 185 -10.03 -10.90 -10.10
N GLN A 186 -10.65 -12.07 -10.25
CA GLN A 186 -12.06 -12.19 -10.61
C GLN A 186 -12.98 -11.64 -9.50
N PRO A 187 -14.09 -10.95 -9.84
CA PRO A 187 -15.07 -10.51 -8.85
C PRO A 187 -15.76 -11.73 -8.22
N GLY A 188 -15.54 -11.96 -6.92
CA GLY A 188 -16.14 -13.04 -6.14
C GLY A 188 -15.16 -14.03 -5.50
N ALA A 189 -13.85 -13.88 -5.72
CA ALA A 189 -12.87 -14.69 -5.02
C ALA A 189 -12.85 -14.34 -3.52
N GLN A 190 -12.83 -15.36 -2.65
CA GLN A 190 -12.40 -15.24 -1.24
C GLN A 190 -11.18 -14.31 -1.16
N MET A 191 -11.10 -13.47 -0.11
CA MET A 191 -9.96 -12.59 0.12
C MET A 191 -8.67 -13.37 -0.15
N PRO A 192 -7.96 -13.08 -1.26
CA PRO A 192 -6.77 -13.86 -1.59
C PRO A 192 -5.79 -13.68 -0.45
N VAL A 193 -5.13 -14.76 -0.05
CA VAL A 193 -4.01 -14.71 0.91
C VAL A 193 -3.11 -13.58 0.44
N LEU A 194 -2.94 -12.54 1.26
CA LEU A 194 -2.11 -11.41 0.90
C LEU A 194 -0.71 -11.94 0.59
N PRO A 195 -0.08 -11.52 -0.53
CA PRO A 195 1.27 -11.95 -0.82
C PRO A 195 2.14 -11.57 0.36
N GLU A 196 3.03 -12.48 0.75
CA GLU A 196 3.99 -12.17 1.78
C GLU A 196 4.83 -10.96 1.36
N THR A 197 4.85 -9.93 2.21
CA THR A 197 5.69 -8.77 1.97
C THR A 197 7.14 -9.22 1.84
N GLN A 198 7.75 -8.89 0.71
CA GLN A 198 9.15 -9.19 0.46
C GLN A 198 10.02 -8.32 1.39
N VAL A 199 10.91 -8.97 2.12
CA VAL A 199 11.86 -8.33 3.03
C VAL A 199 13.29 -8.69 2.62
N PRO A 200 14.29 -7.86 2.96
CA PRO A 200 15.68 -8.16 2.62
C PRO A 200 16.25 -9.39 3.37
N TRP A 201 15.65 -9.78 4.50
CA TRP A 201 16.16 -10.81 5.42
C TRP A 201 15.10 -11.89 5.74
N PRO A 202 14.68 -12.70 4.74
CA PRO A 202 13.60 -13.66 4.94
C PRO A 202 13.92 -14.72 6.01
N GLN A 203 15.16 -15.19 6.08
CA GLN A 203 15.60 -16.19 7.07
C GLN A 203 15.57 -15.63 8.50
N GLU A 204 15.87 -14.35 8.68
CA GLU A 204 15.82 -13.67 9.97
C GLU A 204 14.38 -13.49 10.44
N VAL A 205 13.44 -13.24 9.53
CA VAL A 205 12.01 -13.24 9.86
C VAL A 205 11.59 -14.61 10.35
N GLU A 206 11.98 -15.68 9.66
CA GLU A 206 11.65 -17.06 10.06
C GLU A 206 12.18 -17.37 11.47
N LYS A 207 13.44 -17.00 11.79
CA LYS A 207 14.01 -17.17 13.14
C LYS A 207 13.14 -16.52 14.21
N LEU A 208 12.67 -15.28 13.99
CA LEU A 208 11.80 -14.60 14.96
C LEU A 208 10.38 -15.20 15.02
N VAL A 209 9.87 -15.72 13.90
CA VAL A 209 8.58 -16.42 13.86
C VAL A 209 8.65 -17.75 14.60
N GLU A 210 9.74 -18.50 14.48
CA GLU A 210 10.00 -19.74 15.23
C GLU A 210 10.09 -19.48 16.75
N LEU A 211 10.55 -18.29 17.16
CA LEU A 211 10.52 -17.84 18.55
C LEU A 211 9.10 -17.47 19.05
N GLY A 212 8.09 -17.53 18.18
CA GLY A 212 6.68 -17.30 18.52
C GLY A 212 6.19 -15.87 18.23
N PHE A 213 7.01 -15.01 17.63
CA PHE A 213 6.57 -13.66 17.27
C PHE A 213 5.76 -13.67 15.96
N GLY A 214 4.71 -12.84 15.90
CA GLY A 214 3.96 -12.67 14.66
C GLY A 214 4.85 -12.08 13.55
N ARG A 215 4.76 -12.62 12.32
CA ARG A 215 5.59 -12.24 11.16
C ARG A 215 5.70 -10.72 10.96
N GLN A 216 4.59 -9.98 11.09
CA GLN A 216 4.60 -8.52 10.94
C GLN A 216 5.42 -7.81 12.02
N ARG A 217 5.32 -8.24 13.29
CA ARG A 217 6.15 -7.69 14.38
C ARG A 217 7.62 -8.02 14.14
N ALA A 218 7.92 -9.24 13.68
CA ALA A 218 9.27 -9.64 13.28
C ALA A 218 9.83 -8.75 12.16
N VAL A 219 9.07 -8.52 11.08
CA VAL A 219 9.47 -7.64 9.97
C VAL A 219 9.70 -6.21 10.46
N ALA A 220 8.77 -5.66 11.26
CA ALA A 220 8.89 -4.30 11.77
C ALA A 220 10.12 -4.13 12.69
N ALA A 221 10.37 -5.09 13.58
CA ALA A 221 11.53 -5.08 14.46
C ALA A 221 12.84 -5.16 13.66
N LEU A 222 12.91 -6.06 12.67
CA LEU A 222 14.10 -6.17 11.82
C LEU A 222 14.29 -4.93 10.93
N ASN A 223 13.21 -4.30 10.46
CA ASN A 223 13.30 -3.02 9.75
C ASN A 223 13.89 -1.93 10.65
N ALA A 224 13.53 -1.90 11.94
CA ALA A 224 14.06 -0.94 12.90
C ALA A 224 15.52 -1.21 13.29
N THR A 225 15.98 -2.46 13.18
CA THR A 225 17.33 -2.88 13.58
C THR A 225 18.23 -3.24 12.40
N ASN A 226 17.83 -2.87 11.18
CA ASN A 226 18.56 -3.14 9.96
C ASN A 226 18.97 -4.63 9.80
N GLY A 227 18.02 -5.52 10.08
CA GLY A 227 18.19 -6.97 9.98
C GLY A 227 18.89 -7.64 11.17
N ASN A 228 19.26 -6.90 12.21
CA ASN A 228 19.89 -7.49 13.40
C ASN A 228 18.84 -8.25 14.25
N VAL A 229 18.93 -9.58 14.26
CA VAL A 229 18.00 -10.49 14.95
C VAL A 229 18.05 -10.32 16.47
N GLU A 230 19.22 -10.17 17.06
CA GLU A 230 19.37 -10.05 18.51
C GLU A 230 18.71 -8.77 19.02
N MET A 231 19.00 -7.64 18.36
CA MET A 231 18.36 -6.36 18.67
C MET A 231 16.86 -6.40 18.40
N ALA A 232 16.43 -7.04 17.31
CA ALA A 232 15.02 -7.17 16.97
C ALA A 232 14.26 -7.99 18.01
N ALA A 233 14.84 -9.12 18.46
CA ALA A 233 14.28 -9.92 19.54
C ALA A 233 14.19 -9.10 20.84
N GLY A 234 15.24 -8.34 21.18
CA GLY A 234 15.23 -7.42 22.33
C GLY A 234 14.04 -6.45 22.29
N LEU A 235 13.83 -5.75 21.16
CA LEU A 235 12.69 -4.84 20.98
C LEU A 235 11.32 -5.55 21.09
N LEU A 236 11.24 -6.82 20.71
CA LEU A 236 9.99 -7.59 20.74
C LEU A 236 9.66 -8.12 22.14
N PHE A 237 10.67 -8.43 22.96
CA PHE A 237 10.47 -8.87 24.34
C PHE A 237 10.15 -7.71 25.30
N GLU A 238 10.50 -6.46 24.94
CA GLU A 238 10.22 -5.26 25.73
C GLU A 238 8.79 -4.70 25.55
N GLN A 239 7.96 -5.30 24.69
CA GLN A 239 6.59 -4.85 24.34
C GLN A 239 5.49 -5.82 24.76
#